data_AF-L9WI07-F1
#
_entry.id   AF-L9WI07-F1
#
_cell.length_a   1.000
_cell.length_b   1.000
_cell.length_c   1.000
_cell.angle_alpha   90.00
_cell.angle_beta   90.00
_cell.angle_gamma   90.00
#
_symmetry.space_group_name_H-M   'P 1'
#
loop_
_entity.id
_entity.type
_entity.pdbx_description
1 polymer ?
#
loop_
_entity_poly.entity_id
_entity_poly.type
_entity_poly.pdbx_seq_one_letter_code
_entity_poly.pdbx_strand_id
1 'polypeptide(L)' 'MSQSKRSTVRIDCPECGSKVGTAVPPGPGIHDERSPNRLRGTETSCHNCGHELEFYYY' A
#
# COMPACT_ATOMS: atom_id res chain seq x y z
N MET A 1 20.33 12.10 -1.14
CA MET A 1 19.10 11.89 -0.36
C MET A 1 18.13 11.08 -1.22
N SER A 2 17.96 9.78 -0.97
CA SER A 2 17.00 8.94 -1.72
C SER A 2 15.59 9.27 -1.25
N GLN A 3 14.83 10.01 -2.05
CA GLN A 3 13.39 10.11 -1.85
C GLN A 3 12.78 8.76 -2.22
N SER A 4 12.36 7.98 -1.22
CA SER A 4 11.44 6.87 -1.43
C SER A 4 10.15 7.43 -2.04
N LYS A 5 10.03 7.41 -3.37
CA LYS A 5 8.79 7.79 -4.08
C LYS A 5 7.70 6.80 -3.71
N ARG A 6 6.94 7.09 -2.64
CA ARG A 6 5.73 6.32 -2.29
C ARG A 6 4.77 6.40 -3.46
N SER A 7 4.38 5.25 -3.99
CA SER A 7 3.38 5.16 -5.04
C SER A 7 2.01 5.15 -4.38
N THR A 8 1.15 6.10 -4.76
CA THR A 8 -0.25 6.09 -4.31
C THR A 8 -1.03 5.10 -5.16
N VAL A 9 -1.44 3.99 -4.54
CA VAL A 9 -2.31 2.99 -5.16
C VAL A 9 -3.76 3.36 -4.82
N ARG A 10 -4.64 3.30 -5.82
CA ARG A 10 -6.08 3.50 -5.63
C ARG A 10 -6.77 2.17 -5.85
N ILE A 11 -7.51 1.71 -4.86
CA ILE A 11 -8.33 0.50 -4.92
C ILE A 11 -9.76 0.86 -4.52
N ASP A 12 -10.72 0.02 -4.88
CA ASP A 12 -12.12 0.23 -4.51
C ASP A 12 -12.42 -0.50 -3.20
N CYS A 13 -13.08 0.18 -2.26
CA CYS A 13 -13.47 -0.38 -0.98
C CYS A 13 -14.49 -1.52 -1.19
N PRO A 14 -14.24 -2.74 -0.68
CA PRO A 14 -15.15 -3.87 -0.87
C PRO A 14 -16.53 -3.65 -0.25
N GLU A 15 -16.63 -2.82 0.79
CA GLU A 15 -17.90 -2.58 1.49
C GLU A 15 -18.81 -1.55 0.80
N CYS A 16 -18.24 -0.49 0.22
CA CYS A 16 -19.03 0.64 -0.29
C CYS A 16 -18.69 1.06 -1.73
N GLY A 17 -17.73 0.38 -2.37
CA GLY A 17 -17.29 0.69 -3.74
C GLY A 17 -16.55 2.03 -3.90
N SER A 18 -16.29 2.76 -2.81
CA SER A 18 -15.56 4.04 -2.87
C SER A 18 -14.07 3.86 -3.08
N LYS A 19 -13.44 4.79 -3.79
CA LYS A 19 -11.99 4.76 -4.02
C LYS A 19 -11.22 5.09 -2.75
N VAL A 20 -10.39 4.14 -2.31
CA VAL A 20 -9.45 4.30 -1.19
C VAL A 20 -8.05 4.45 -1.77
N GLY A 21 -7.39 5.54 -1.39
CA GLY A 21 -5.99 5.77 -1.74
C GLY A 21 -5.09 5.28 -0.62
N THR A 22 -4.21 4.33 -0.91
CA THR A 22 -3.18 3.86 0.02
C THR A 22 -1.78 4.17 -0.52
N ALA A 23 -0.84 4.48 0.36
CA ALA A 23 0.53 4.77 0.00
C ALA A 23 1.37 3.51 0.20
N VAL A 24 1.68 2.82 -0.90
CA VAL A 24 2.61 1.70 -0.86
C VAL A 24 4.01 2.29 -1.12
N PRO A 25 5.01 2.05 -0.26
CA PRO A 25 6.37 2.41 -0.60
C PRO A 25 6.73 1.75 -1.94
N PRO A 26 7.60 2.38 -2.75
CA PRO A 26 8.05 1.72 -3.97
C PRO A 26 8.66 0.40 -3.52
N GLY A 27 8.07 -0.71 -4.00
CA GLY A 27 8.60 -2.04 -3.70
C GLY A 27 10.09 -2.06 -4.07
N PRO A 28 10.91 -2.89 -3.40
CA PRO A 28 12.27 -3.10 -3.86
C PRO A 28 12.16 -3.39 -5.35
N GLY A 29 12.77 -2.55 -6.18
CA GLY A 29 12.85 -2.86 -7.60
C GLY A 29 13.41 -4.27 -7.71
N ILE A 30 13.07 -4.99 -8.79
CA ILE A 30 13.58 -6.33 -9.15
C ILE A 30 15.11 -6.53 -9.08
N HIS A 31 15.87 -5.55 -8.57
CA HIS A 31 17.31 -5.49 -8.36
C HIS A 31 17.75 -5.20 -6.91
N ASP A 32 16.84 -5.15 -5.93
CA ASP A 32 17.21 -5.00 -4.51
C ASP A 32 17.27 -6.36 -3.80
N GLU A 33 18.25 -7.19 -4.16
CA GLU A 33 18.59 -8.46 -3.47
C GLU A 33 19.01 -8.25 -1.98
N ARG A 34 19.10 -7.00 -1.51
CA ARG A 34 19.51 -6.63 -0.14
C ARG A 34 18.36 -6.37 0.82
N SER A 35 17.12 -6.19 0.35
CA SER A 35 15.98 -6.10 1.27
C SER A 35 15.42 -7.51 1.47
N PRO A 36 15.29 -7.99 2.72
CA PRO A 36 14.65 -9.28 2.95
C PRO A 36 13.26 -9.23 2.30
N ASN A 37 12.93 -10.23 1.48
CA ASN A 37 11.59 -10.51 0.93
C ASN A 37 10.59 -10.74 2.08
N ARG A 38 10.36 -9.71 2.89
CA ARG A 38 9.58 -9.75 4.12
C ARG A 38 8.28 -9.05 3.80
N LEU A 39 7.20 -9.83 3.81
CA LEU A 39 5.84 -9.36 3.67
C LEU A 39 5.64 -8.13 4.56
N ARG A 40 5.32 -6.99 3.96
CA ARG A 40 5.01 -5.75 4.67
C ARG A 40 3.51 -5.53 4.61
N GLY A 41 2.92 -5.31 5.78
CA GLY A 41 1.54 -4.84 5.91
C GLY A 41 1.50 -3.32 5.98
N THR A 42 0.50 -2.70 5.35
CA THR A 42 0.05 -1.36 5.67
C THR A 42 -1.44 -1.37 5.90
N GLU A 43 -1.88 -0.69 6.96
CA GLU A 43 -3.29 -0.53 7.29
C GLU A 43 -3.78 0.82 6.73
N THR A 44 -5.01 0.85 6.24
CA THR A 44 -5.67 2.07 5.77
C THR A 44 -7.16 1.95 6.00
N SER A 45 -7.85 3.07 6.16
CA SER A 45 -9.29 3.08 6.35
C SER A 45 -9.99 3.79 5.20
N CYS A 46 -11.15 3.26 4.82
CA CYS A 46 -12.02 3.91 3.87
C CYS A 46 -12.67 5.13 4.52
N HIS A 47 -12.34 6.33 4.02
CA HIS A 47 -12.95 7.57 4.51
C HIS A 47 -14.48 7.65 4.30
N ASN A 48 -15.04 6.84 3.40
CA ASN A 48 -16.45 6.89 3.06
C ASN A 48 -17.33 6.06 4.02
N CYS A 49 -16.90 4.85 4.38
CA CYS A 49 -17.66 3.96 5.25
C CYS A 49 -16.97 3.65 6.59
N GLY A 50 -15.75 4.13 6.81
CA GLY A 50 -14.96 3.86 8.01
C GLY A 50 -14.34 2.46 8.06
N HIS A 51 -14.44 1.67 6.98
CA HIS A 51 -13.96 0.29 6.98
C HIS A 51 -12.44 0.22 6.93
N GLU A 52 -11.86 -0.59 7.82
CA GLU A 52 -10.41 -0.83 7.91
C GLU A 52 -9.98 -1.87 6.87
N LEU A 53 -8.85 -1.62 6.21
CA LEU A 53 -8.31 -2.41 5.12
C LEU A 53 -6.82 -2.66 5.36
N GLU A 54 -6.41 -3.91 5.23
CA GLU A 54 -5.02 -4.32 5.34
C GLU A 54 -4.44 -4.67 3.96
N PHE A 55 -3.30 -4.09 3.62
CA PHE A 55 -2.59 -4.33 2.37
C PHE A 55 -1.26 -4.99 2.64
N TYR A 56 -1.03 -6.11 1.96
CA TYR A 56 0.22 -6.84 2.04
C TYR A 56 0.99 -6.73 0.72
N TYR A 57 2.28 -6.37 0.81
CA TYR A 57 3.17 -6.22 -0.34
C TYR A 57 4.57 -6.76 -0.02
N TYR A 58 5.34 -7.09 -1.06
CA TYR A 58 6.73 -7.54 -0.98
C TYR A 58 7.68 -6.41 -1.40
#